data_AF-A0A2N0RDE3-F1
#
_entry.id   AF-A0A2N0RDE3-F1
#
_cell.length_a   1.000
_cell.length_b   1.000
_cell.length_c   1.000
_cell.angle_alpha   90.00
_cell.angle_beta   90.00
_cell.angle_gamma   90.00
#
_symmetry.space_group_name_H-M   'P 1'
#
loop_
_entity.id
_entity.type
_entity.pdbx_description
1 polymer ?
#
loop_
_entity_poly.entity_id
_entity_poly.type
_entity_poly.pdbx_seq_one_letter_code
_entity_poly.pdbx_strand_id
1 'polypeptide(L)'
;MLGYLRTATTDTDNPSSAVSEKYKKARDYLSSQIGDKQLEEDIIKASSKVVIDKSSEKVAEASKKEALKEIQITPEITKTIVSTQKTDGSFEVSKEITDKLNSTSPESLVTSVITYTKNDKLKNVKPSVWQTVISITFGNFEQICH
;
A
#
# COMPACT_ATOMS: atom_id res chain seq x y z
N MET A 1 41.06 9.90 16.76
CA MET A 1 40.77 8.64 16.05
C MET A 1 40.34 7.62 17.09
N LEU A 2 39.03 7.52 17.33
CA LEU A 2 38.42 6.49 18.17
C LEU A 2 37.30 5.89 17.33
N GLY A 3 37.60 4.72 16.77
CA GLY A 3 36.69 3.97 15.93
C GLY A 3 35.54 3.42 16.77
N TYR A 4 34.33 3.84 16.44
CA TYR A 4 33.14 3.11 16.87
C TYR A 4 32.90 2.00 15.85
N LEU A 5 33.12 0.78 16.32
CA LEU A 5 32.71 -0.46 15.70
C LEU A 5 31.23 -0.36 15.30
N ARG A 6 30.93 -0.51 14.01
CA ARG A 6 29.61 -0.97 13.55
C ARG A 6 29.44 -2.40 14.07
N THR A 7 28.79 -2.53 15.21
CA THR A 7 28.11 -3.78 15.53
C THR A 7 27.00 -3.95 14.53
N ALA A 8 27.05 -5.03 13.75
CA ALA A 8 25.92 -5.54 13.01
C ALA A 8 24.85 -5.97 14.04
N THR A 9 24.07 -5.01 14.52
CA THR A 9 22.79 -5.33 15.14
C THR A 9 21.88 -5.68 13.98
N THR A 10 21.51 -6.96 13.89
CA THR A 10 20.30 -7.34 13.20
C THR A 10 19.15 -6.64 13.94
N ASP A 11 18.77 -5.47 13.45
CA ASP A 11 17.54 -4.76 13.80
C ASP A 11 16.34 -5.59 13.34
N THR A 12 16.12 -6.75 13.95
CA THR A 12 14.94 -7.62 13.73
C THR A 12 13.76 -7.25 14.62
N ASP A 13 13.92 -6.26 15.51
CA ASP A 13 12.86 -5.79 16.41
C ASP A 13 12.43 -4.33 16.16
N ASN A 14 12.95 -3.67 15.12
CA ASN A 14 12.40 -2.41 14.66
C ASN A 14 11.27 -2.69 13.64
N PRO A 15 9.99 -2.47 13.98
CA PRO A 15 8.90 -2.67 13.01
C PRO A 15 9.09 -1.84 11.74
N SER A 16 9.84 -0.72 11.79
CA SER A 16 10.17 0.08 10.61
C SER A 16 11.16 -0.61 9.66
N SER A 17 12.16 -1.37 10.15
CA SER A 17 13.13 -2.08 9.29
C SER A 17 12.46 -3.23 8.51
N ALA A 18 11.64 -4.03 9.20
CA ALA A 18 10.87 -5.10 8.58
C ALA A 18 9.85 -4.58 7.55
N VAL A 19 9.12 -3.51 7.87
CA VAL A 19 8.19 -2.87 6.92
C VAL A 19 8.94 -2.29 5.71
N SER A 20 10.14 -1.73 5.92
CA SER A 20 10.98 -1.19 4.85
C SER A 20 11.44 -2.26 3.86
N GLU A 21 11.89 -3.42 4.34
CA GLU A 21 12.26 -4.53 3.46
C GLU A 21 11.06 -5.05 2.65
N LYS A 22 9.90 -5.15 3.30
CA LYS A 22 8.65 -5.60 2.67
C LYS A 22 8.19 -4.60 1.61
N TYR A 23 8.21 -3.30 1.93
CA TYR A 23 7.89 -2.22 1.00
C TYR A 23 8.83 -2.23 -0.21
N LYS A 24 10.14 -2.39 0.00
CA LYS A 24 11.12 -2.49 -1.09
C LYS A 24 10.80 -3.64 -2.04
N LYS A 25 10.53 -4.84 -1.51
CA LYS A 25 10.16 -6.02 -2.33
C LYS A 25 8.88 -5.79 -3.15
N ALA A 26 7.90 -5.10 -2.57
CA ALA A 26 6.69 -4.77 -3.31
C ALA A 26 6.95 -3.73 -4.40
N ARG A 27 7.79 -2.72 -4.16
CA ARG A 27 8.22 -1.77 -5.21
C ARG A 27 8.96 -2.49 -6.33
N ASP A 28 9.88 -3.39 -6.01
CA ASP A 28 10.61 -4.20 -6.99
C ASP A 28 9.64 -5.07 -7.83
N TYR A 29 8.63 -5.67 -7.20
CA TYR A 29 7.56 -6.41 -7.89
C TYR A 29 6.75 -5.51 -8.84
N LEU A 30 6.30 -4.34 -8.37
CA LEU A 30 5.53 -3.39 -9.19
C LEU A 30 6.34 -2.93 -10.41
N SER A 31 7.61 -2.59 -10.22
CA SER A 31 8.49 -2.21 -11.32
C SER A 31 8.71 -3.34 -12.32
N SER A 32 8.82 -4.59 -11.85
CA SER A 32 8.90 -5.74 -12.74
C SER A 32 7.60 -6.03 -13.51
N GLN A 33 6.42 -5.77 -12.92
CA GLN A 33 5.14 -6.05 -13.59
C GLN A 33 4.71 -4.92 -14.54
N ILE A 34 5.05 -3.68 -14.23
CA ILE A 34 4.62 -2.50 -14.98
C ILE A 34 5.67 -2.11 -16.02
N GLY A 35 6.96 -2.09 -15.63
CA GLY A 35 8.08 -1.76 -16.51
C GLY A 35 8.08 -0.32 -17.06
N ASP A 36 7.14 0.52 -16.63
CA ASP A 36 6.96 1.89 -17.08
C ASP A 36 6.73 2.81 -15.87
N LYS A 37 7.63 3.79 -15.71
CA LYS A 37 7.64 4.69 -14.55
C LYS A 37 6.40 5.58 -14.49
N GLN A 38 5.89 6.05 -15.63
CA GLN A 38 4.70 6.90 -15.66
C GLN A 38 3.46 6.09 -15.25
N LEU A 39 3.41 4.84 -15.69
CA LEU A 39 2.33 3.91 -15.40
C LEU A 39 2.35 3.47 -13.92
N GLU A 40 3.54 3.34 -13.32
CA GLU A 40 3.71 3.16 -11.87
C GLU A 40 3.19 4.35 -11.05
N GLU A 41 3.44 5.58 -11.49
CA GLU A 41 2.91 6.77 -10.81
C GLU A 41 1.39 6.85 -10.94
N ASP A 42 0.84 6.56 -12.12
CA ASP A 42 -0.60 6.56 -12.37
C ASP A 42 -1.34 5.51 -11.53
N ILE A 43 -0.80 4.29 -11.41
CA ILE A 43 -1.44 3.20 -10.64
C ILE A 43 -1.45 3.52 -9.14
N ILE A 44 -0.36 4.09 -8.61
CA ILE A 44 -0.25 4.51 -7.21
C ILE A 44 -1.22 5.66 -6.94
N LYS A 45 -1.29 6.64 -7.84
CA LYS A 45 -2.21 7.79 -7.73
C LYS A 45 -3.68 7.37 -7.76
N ALA A 46 -4.05 6.47 -8.67
CA ALA A 46 -5.42 5.96 -8.77
C ALA A 46 -5.82 5.21 -7.50
N SER A 47 -4.94 4.34 -7.00
CA SER A 47 -5.19 3.58 -5.77
C SER A 47 -5.26 4.48 -4.54
N SER A 48 -4.36 5.46 -4.42
CA SER A 48 -4.37 6.45 -3.34
C SER A 48 -5.68 7.23 -3.31
N LYS A 49 -6.15 7.65 -4.48
CA LYS A 49 -7.43 8.36 -4.60
C LYS A 49 -8.60 7.51 -4.09
N VAL A 50 -8.69 6.25 -4.49
CA VAL A 50 -9.77 5.36 -4.04
C VAL A 50 -9.68 5.03 -2.56
N VAL A 51 -8.48 4.81 -2.03
CA VAL A 51 -8.27 4.60 -0.59
C VAL A 51 -8.79 5.80 0.21
N ILE A 52 -8.46 7.02 -0.22
CA ILE A 52 -8.94 8.27 0.41
C ILE A 52 -10.44 8.45 0.24
N ASP A 53 -10.97 8.28 -0.98
CA ASP A 53 -12.39 8.52 -1.26
C ASP A 53 -13.26 7.52 -0.46
N LYS A 54 -12.89 6.23 -0.42
CA LYS A 54 -13.61 5.19 0.36
C LYS A 54 -13.43 5.31 1.87
N SER A 55 -12.25 5.72 2.36
CA SER A 55 -12.05 5.95 3.79
C SER A 55 -12.81 7.19 4.28
N SER A 56 -12.95 8.20 3.42
CA SER A 56 -13.62 9.47 3.72
C SER A 56 -15.14 9.39 3.59
N GLU A 57 -15.69 8.39 2.89
CA GLU A 57 -17.13 8.15 2.78
C GLU A 57 -17.81 7.91 4.14
N LYS A 58 -17.03 7.57 5.17
CA LYS A 58 -17.47 7.45 6.57
C LYS A 58 -17.57 8.80 7.33
N VAL A 59 -17.10 9.91 6.76
CA VAL A 59 -17.08 11.24 7.38
C VAL A 59 -17.89 12.20 6.50
N ALA A 60 -18.92 12.83 7.06
CA ALA A 60 -19.73 13.84 6.36
C ALA A 60 -18.81 14.91 5.71
N GLU A 61 -19.21 15.40 4.53
CA GLU A 61 -18.40 16.13 3.52
C GLU A 61 -17.49 17.30 3.98
N ALA A 62 -17.47 17.71 5.24
CA ALA A 62 -16.80 18.92 5.71
C ALA A 62 -15.27 18.80 5.96
N SER A 63 -14.68 17.60 6.01
CA SER A 63 -13.27 17.42 6.46
C SER A 63 -12.34 16.68 5.48
N LYS A 64 -12.60 16.75 4.16
CA LYS A 64 -11.81 16.07 3.09
C LYS A 64 -10.31 16.42 3.07
N LYS A 65 -9.88 17.52 3.69
CA LYS A 65 -8.46 17.92 3.81
C LYS A 65 -7.75 17.37 5.07
N GLU A 66 -8.49 16.94 6.08
CA GLU A 66 -7.93 16.35 7.32
C GLU A 66 -8.04 14.82 7.34
N ALA A 67 -8.84 14.20 6.46
CA ALA A 67 -8.98 12.75 6.36
C ALA A 67 -7.68 11.99 5.98
N LEU A 68 -6.70 12.67 5.37
CA LEU A 68 -5.36 12.11 5.17
C LEU A 68 -4.65 11.78 6.49
N LYS A 69 -5.00 12.44 7.60
CA LYS A 69 -4.42 12.20 8.93
C LYS A 69 -5.03 11.02 9.69
N GLU A 70 -6.15 10.46 9.24
CA GLU A 70 -6.94 9.58 10.13
C GLU A 70 -7.48 8.30 9.48
N ILE A 71 -6.84 7.79 8.41
CA ILE A 71 -6.81 6.34 8.31
C ILE A 71 -5.94 5.88 9.48
N GLN A 72 -6.57 5.59 10.62
CA GLN A 72 -5.89 5.17 11.83
C GLN A 72 -5.29 3.78 11.58
N ILE A 73 -4.12 3.74 10.94
CA ILE A 73 -3.35 2.52 10.71
C ILE A 73 -2.59 2.25 11.99
N THR A 74 -3.03 1.22 12.71
CA THR A 74 -2.33 0.76 13.90
C THR A 74 -1.16 -0.14 13.50
N PRO A 75 -0.14 -0.28 14.36
CA PRO A 75 0.96 -1.23 14.12
C PRO A 75 0.48 -2.66 13.89
N GLU A 76 -0.65 -3.05 14.49
CA GLU A 76 -1.26 -4.37 14.28
C GLU A 76 -1.80 -4.53 12.85
N ILE A 77 -2.48 -3.51 12.32
CA ILE A 77 -2.93 -3.50 10.92
C ILE A 77 -1.73 -3.59 9.99
N THR A 78 -0.68 -2.80 10.24
CA THR A 78 0.58 -2.87 9.47
C THR A 78 1.17 -4.28 9.49
N LYS A 79 1.22 -4.93 10.66
CA LYS A 79 1.69 -6.32 10.82
C LYS A 79 0.85 -7.31 10.01
N THR A 80 -0.47 -7.18 10.04
CA THR A 80 -1.35 -8.03 9.24
C THR A 80 -1.08 -7.86 7.75
N ILE A 81 -0.96 -6.62 7.26
CA ILE A 81 -0.68 -6.36 5.84
C ILE A 81 0.70 -6.91 5.45
N VAL A 82 1.76 -6.69 6.24
CA VAL A 82 3.09 -7.24 5.88
C VAL A 82 3.13 -8.77 5.86
N SER A 83 2.24 -9.42 6.61
CA SER A 83 2.11 -10.88 6.63
C SER A 83 1.42 -11.44 5.38
N THR A 84 0.66 -10.62 4.63
CA THR A 84 0.05 -11.04 3.36
C THR A 84 1.01 -10.97 2.18
N GLN A 85 2.28 -10.57 2.39
CA GLN A 85 3.27 -10.55 1.31
C GLN A 85 3.65 -11.98 0.89
N LYS A 86 3.50 -12.25 -0.40
CA LYS A 86 3.96 -13.48 -1.04
C LYS A 86 5.47 -13.46 -1.27
N THR A 87 6.02 -14.61 -1.63
CA THR A 87 7.45 -14.78 -1.90
C THR A 87 7.94 -13.98 -3.12
N ASP A 88 7.05 -13.69 -4.06
CA ASP A 88 7.33 -12.86 -5.25
C ASP A 88 7.31 -11.34 -4.96
N GLY A 89 7.01 -10.94 -3.73
CA GLY A 89 6.92 -9.54 -3.31
C GLY A 89 5.53 -8.92 -3.45
N SER A 90 4.57 -9.62 -4.07
CA SER A 90 3.18 -9.15 -4.19
C SER A 90 2.44 -9.23 -2.84
N PHE A 91 1.42 -8.40 -2.67
CA PHE A 91 0.53 -8.43 -1.50
C PHE A 91 -0.89 -8.86 -1.88
N GLU A 92 -1.53 -9.57 -0.96
CA GLU A 92 -2.97 -9.75 -0.96
C GLU A 92 -3.65 -8.67 -0.12
N VAL A 93 -4.84 -8.24 -0.57
CA VAL A 93 -5.67 -7.32 0.20
C VAL A 93 -6.26 -8.07 1.39
N SER A 94 -5.88 -7.67 2.59
CA SER A 94 -6.36 -8.28 3.83
C SER A 94 -7.80 -7.87 4.14
N LYS A 95 -8.48 -8.64 5.00
CA LYS A 95 -9.86 -8.36 5.42
C LYS A 95 -9.97 -6.99 6.11
N GLU A 96 -8.95 -6.60 6.86
CA GLU A 96 -8.87 -5.30 7.53
C GLU A 96 -8.91 -4.15 6.52
N ILE A 97 -8.29 -4.31 5.34
CA ILE A 97 -8.33 -3.31 4.28
C ILE A 97 -9.76 -3.21 3.71
N THR A 98 -10.40 -4.34 3.39
CA THR A 98 -11.77 -4.34 2.85
C THR A 98 -12.77 -3.76 3.85
N ASP A 99 -12.64 -4.10 5.13
CA ASP A 99 -13.52 -3.62 6.20
C ASP A 99 -13.34 -2.11 6.41
N LYS A 100 -12.09 -1.61 6.44
CA LYS A 100 -11.80 -0.18 6.62
C LYS A 100 -12.23 0.67 5.41
N LEU A 101 -12.23 0.09 4.21
CA LEU A 101 -12.61 0.75 2.96
C LEU A 101 -14.07 0.46 2.54
N ASN A 102 -14.88 -0.13 3.43
CA ASN A 102 -16.29 -0.47 3.18
C ASN A 102 -16.49 -1.16 1.83
N SER A 103 -15.71 -2.21 1.57
CA SER A 103 -15.83 -2.98 0.34
C SER A 103 -16.12 -4.44 0.61
N THR A 104 -16.96 -5.03 -0.24
CA THR A 104 -17.44 -6.39 -0.10
C THR A 104 -16.34 -7.42 -0.35
N SER A 105 -15.33 -7.10 -1.17
CA SER A 105 -14.23 -8.01 -1.47
C SER A 105 -13.00 -7.29 -2.07
N PRO A 106 -11.81 -7.93 -2.05
CA PRO A 106 -10.64 -7.46 -2.79
C PRO A 106 -10.90 -7.18 -4.27
N GLU A 107 -11.69 -8.03 -4.94
CA GLU A 107 -12.01 -7.85 -6.37
C GLU A 107 -12.89 -6.62 -6.59
N SER A 108 -13.84 -6.35 -5.69
CA SER A 108 -14.69 -5.16 -5.72
C SER A 108 -13.86 -3.87 -5.52
N LEU A 109 -12.87 -3.90 -4.61
CA LEU A 109 -11.91 -2.81 -4.45
C LEU A 109 -11.09 -2.59 -5.72
N VAL A 110 -10.47 -3.65 -6.25
CA VAL A 110 -9.66 -3.57 -7.48
C VAL A 110 -10.49 -3.02 -8.64
N THR A 111 -11.73 -3.49 -8.81
CA THR A 111 -12.65 -2.98 -9.82
C THR A 111 -12.93 -1.49 -9.62
N SER A 112 -13.14 -1.05 -8.38
CA SER A 112 -13.32 0.36 -8.04
C SER A 112 -12.07 1.19 -8.39
N VAL A 113 -10.86 0.69 -8.15
CA VAL A 113 -9.64 1.40 -8.56
C VAL A 113 -9.51 1.47 -10.07
N ILE A 114 -9.81 0.37 -10.77
CA ILE A 114 -9.74 0.31 -12.23
C ILE A 114 -10.73 1.29 -12.88
N THR A 115 -11.93 1.50 -12.32
CA THR A 115 -12.88 2.48 -12.87
C THR A 115 -12.43 3.93 -12.64
N TYR A 116 -11.61 4.19 -11.64
CA TYR A 116 -11.06 5.53 -11.35
C TYR A 116 -9.84 5.88 -12.22
N THR A 117 -9.14 4.90 -12.80
CA THR A 117 -8.03 5.18 -13.70
C THR A 117 -8.51 5.61 -15.08
N LYS A 118 -7.93 6.70 -15.58
CA LYS A 118 -8.14 7.18 -16.96
C LYS A 118 -7.19 6.50 -17.96
N ASN A 119 -6.25 5.69 -17.49
CA ASN A 119 -5.21 5.09 -18.31
C ASN A 119 -5.66 3.68 -18.76
N ASP A 120 -5.98 3.52 -20.05
CA ASP A 120 -6.44 2.25 -20.61
C ASP A 120 -5.40 1.11 -20.48
N LYS A 121 -4.11 1.43 -20.43
CA LYS A 121 -3.07 0.41 -20.22
C LYS A 121 -3.17 -0.22 -18.83
N LEU A 122 -3.59 0.57 -17.83
CA LEU A 122 -3.78 0.08 -16.45
C LEU A 122 -4.98 -0.86 -16.32
N LYS A 123 -5.98 -0.78 -17.20
CA LYS A 123 -7.15 -1.68 -17.17
C LYS A 123 -6.79 -3.15 -17.45
N ASN A 124 -5.68 -3.37 -18.16
CA ASN A 124 -5.18 -4.70 -18.50
C ASN A 124 -4.13 -5.24 -17.51
N VAL A 125 -3.79 -4.48 -16.48
CA VAL A 125 -2.85 -4.90 -15.44
C VAL A 125 -3.48 -5.99 -14.57
N LYS A 126 -2.68 -7.00 -14.20
CA LYS A 126 -3.15 -8.14 -13.39
C LYS A 126 -3.75 -7.67 -12.06
N PRO A 127 -4.81 -8.32 -11.56
CA PRO A 127 -5.42 -7.97 -10.27
C PRO A 127 -4.42 -7.98 -9.10
N SER A 128 -3.46 -8.90 -9.09
CA SER A 128 -2.41 -8.97 -8.04
C SER A 128 -1.57 -7.69 -7.95
N VAL A 129 -1.31 -7.00 -9.08
CA VAL A 129 -0.56 -5.74 -9.09
C VAL A 129 -1.38 -4.64 -8.43
N TRP A 130 -2.68 -4.58 -8.72
CA TRP A 130 -3.61 -3.67 -8.07
C TRP A 130 -3.75 -3.93 -6.57
N GLN A 131 -3.90 -5.21 -6.17
CA GLN A 131 -3.93 -5.60 -4.77
C GLN A 131 -2.65 -5.20 -4.03
N THR A 132 -1.51 -5.34 -4.70
CA THR A 132 -0.21 -4.94 -4.17
C THR A 132 -0.16 -3.43 -3.91
N VAL A 133 -0.51 -2.62 -4.91
CA VAL A 133 -0.55 -1.15 -4.76
C VAL A 133 -1.53 -0.74 -3.66
N ILE A 134 -2.75 -1.27 -3.66
CA ILE A 134 -3.76 -0.93 -2.65
C ILE A 134 -3.23 -1.19 -1.24
N SER A 135 -2.57 -2.34 -1.03
CA SER A 135 -2.05 -2.74 0.27
C SER A 135 -0.91 -1.84 0.77
N ILE A 136 0.05 -1.50 -0.10
CA ILE A 136 1.16 -0.61 0.29
C ILE A 136 0.70 0.83 0.52
N THR A 137 -0.28 1.31 -0.26
CA THR A 137 -0.83 2.66 -0.13
C THR A 137 -1.69 2.77 1.13
N PHE A 138 -2.57 1.79 1.39
CA PHE A 138 -3.39 1.77 2.60
C PHE A 138 -2.53 1.63 3.86
N GLY A 139 -1.50 0.77 3.82
CA GLY A 139 -0.59 0.56 4.95
C GLY A 139 0.30 1.75 5.29
N ASN A 140 0.27 2.84 4.49
CA ASN A 140 1.16 4.01 4.62
C ASN A 140 2.65 3.62 4.70
N PHE A 141 3.05 2.55 4.00
CA PHE A 141 4.40 2.00 4.13
C PHE A 141 5.47 3.04 3.77
N GLU A 142 5.23 3.90 2.78
CA GLU A 142 6.15 4.99 2.42
C GLU A 142 6.42 5.97 3.58
N GLN A 143 5.43 6.28 4.42
CA GLN A 143 5.61 7.14 5.60
C GLN A 143 6.26 6.41 6.79
N ILE A 144 6.15 5.08 6.87
CA ILE A 144 6.73 4.28 7.97
C ILE A 144 8.23 4.02 7.73
N CYS A 145 8.65 4.05 6.47
CA CYS A 145 10.03 3.77 6.04
C CYS A 145 10.92 5.03 5.94
N HIS A 146 10.35 6.24 6.10
CA HIS A 146 11.01 7.53 6.00
C HIS A 146 10.97 8.27 7.34
#